data_AF-A0AA36FUX0-F1
#
_entry.id   AF-A0AA36FUX0-F1
#
_cell.length_a   1.000
_cell.length_b   1.000
_cell.length_c   1.000
_cell.angle_alpha   90.00
_cell.angle_beta   90.00
_cell.angle_gamma   90.00
#
_symmetry.space_group_name_H-M   'P 1'
#
loop_
_entity.id
_entity.type
_entity.pdbx_description
1 polymer ?
#
loop_
_entity_poly.entity_id
_entity_poly.type
_entity_poly.pdbx_seq_one_letter_code
_entity_poly.pdbx_strand_id
1 'polypeptide(L)'
;MKAMLPAFMTSLGTASSGAALPVGLQCMEGVADSRVTKFVLPLGASTNMDGNALYEAVAAIFMAQINGIELTLTEVVTISITATLASAGLNAVPAGLVSMLVILETVGLPVADIKTIIAVDWLLDRIRTAICTMADGLVASAVGHMVNLDPFEGELQEKEDTYKIGNCVHTHL
;
A
#
# COMPACT_ATOMS: atom_id res chain seq x y z
N MET A 1 14.76 3.56 3.52
CA MET A 1 14.34 4.61 2.56
C MET A 1 15.15 4.63 1.28
N LYS A 2 16.49 4.78 1.31
CA LYS A 2 17.32 4.85 0.06
C LYS A 2 17.13 3.63 -0.87
N ALA A 3 16.98 2.44 -0.30
CA ALA A 3 16.80 1.21 -1.06
C ALA A 3 15.51 1.20 -1.91
N MET A 4 14.40 1.77 -1.41
CA MET A 4 13.10 1.78 -2.09
C MET A 4 12.93 2.93 -3.10
N LEU A 5 13.92 3.82 -3.25
CA LEU A 5 13.82 4.96 -4.16
C LEU A 5 13.56 4.56 -5.63
N PRO A 6 14.18 3.51 -6.19
CA PRO A 6 13.87 3.05 -7.55
C PRO A 6 12.42 2.61 -7.69
N ALA A 7 11.90 1.84 -6.73
CA ALA A 7 10.51 1.39 -6.72
C ALA A 7 9.53 2.57 -6.63
N PHE A 8 9.84 3.58 -5.82
CA PHE A 8 9.08 4.83 -5.73
C PHE A 8 9.02 5.59 -7.06
N MET A 9 10.16 5.71 -7.75
CA MET A 9 10.19 6.37 -9.07
C MET A 9 9.44 5.57 -10.13
N THR A 10 9.52 4.24 -10.08
CA THR A 10 8.74 3.36 -10.96
C THR A 10 7.25 3.53 -10.74
N SER A 11 6.76 3.47 -9.50
CA SER A 11 5.33 3.63 -9.21
C SER A 11 4.82 5.05 -9.49
N LEU A 12 5.64 6.09 -9.29
CA LEU A 12 5.31 7.44 -9.71
C LEU A 12 5.16 7.56 -11.25
N GLY A 13 6.01 6.85 -11.99
CA GLY A 13 6.00 6.81 -13.46
C GLY A 13 4.87 5.95 -14.04
N THR A 14 4.52 4.84 -13.39
CA THR A 14 3.51 3.88 -13.88
C THR A 14 2.12 4.12 -13.29
N ALA A 15 2.00 4.87 -12.20
CA ALA A 15 0.79 4.98 -11.39
C ALA A 15 0.26 3.61 -10.91
N SER A 16 1.15 2.63 -10.70
CA SER A 16 0.74 1.28 -10.29
C SER A 16 1.73 0.64 -9.32
N SER A 17 1.24 0.28 -8.12
CA SER A 17 2.01 -0.46 -7.10
C SER A 17 2.34 -1.88 -7.59
N GLY A 18 1.41 -2.53 -8.30
CA GLY A 18 1.64 -3.85 -8.89
C GLY A 18 2.72 -3.84 -9.99
N ALA A 19 2.79 -2.78 -10.80
CA ALA A 19 3.86 -2.63 -11.80
C ALA A 19 5.22 -2.33 -11.15
N ALA A 20 5.24 -1.69 -9.99
CA ALA A 20 6.46 -1.42 -9.23
C ALA A 20 6.91 -2.60 -8.34
N LEU A 21 6.06 -3.59 -8.11
CA LEU A 21 6.34 -4.77 -7.29
C LEU A 21 7.66 -5.50 -7.63
N PRO A 22 7.98 -5.85 -8.90
CA PRO A 22 9.24 -6.53 -9.20
C PRO A 22 10.47 -5.67 -8.88
N VAL A 23 10.38 -4.35 -9.05
CA VAL A 23 11.44 -3.41 -8.68
C VAL A 23 11.54 -3.31 -7.14
N GLY A 24 10.41 -3.28 -6.44
CA GLY A 24 10.34 -3.29 -4.98
C GLY A 24 10.97 -4.54 -4.36
N LEU A 25 10.71 -5.72 -4.94
CA LEU A 25 11.34 -6.98 -4.50
C LEU A 25 12.86 -6.91 -4.64
N GLN A 26 13.39 -6.46 -5.78
CA GLN A 26 14.83 -6.27 -5.98
C GLN A 26 15.43 -5.23 -5.03
N CYS A 27 14.70 -4.13 -4.77
CA CYS A 27 15.12 -3.09 -3.84
C CYS A 27 15.24 -3.58 -2.39
N MET A 28 14.46 -4.60 -2.02
CA MET A 28 14.42 -5.17 -0.68
C MET A 28 15.30 -6.41 -0.51
N GLU A 29 15.88 -6.94 -1.59
CA GLU A 29 16.88 -8.01 -1.52
C GLU A 29 18.08 -7.57 -0.68
N GLY A 30 18.36 -8.30 0.40
CA GLY A 30 19.44 -7.99 1.35
C GLY A 30 19.12 -6.90 2.39
N VAL A 31 17.92 -6.30 2.35
CA VAL A 31 17.44 -5.38 3.40
C VAL A 31 16.65 -6.12 4.47
N ALA A 32 15.80 -7.06 4.06
CA ALA A 32 15.01 -7.91 4.94
C ALA A 32 15.03 -9.37 4.44
N ASP A 33 14.61 -10.32 5.27
CA ASP A 33 14.52 -11.73 4.88
C ASP A 33 13.67 -11.88 3.59
N SER A 34 14.15 -12.70 2.66
CA SER A 34 13.51 -12.89 1.35
C SER A 34 12.10 -13.47 1.48
N ARG A 35 11.85 -14.32 2.49
CA ARG A 35 10.54 -14.95 2.75
C ARG A 35 9.54 -13.90 3.22
N VAL A 36 9.94 -13.04 4.16
CA VAL A 36 9.11 -11.92 4.64
C VAL A 36 8.81 -10.96 3.49
N THR A 37 9.83 -10.56 2.75
CA THR A 37 9.72 -9.60 1.64
C THR A 37 8.79 -10.11 0.53
N LYS A 38 8.93 -11.38 0.12
CA LYS A 38 8.07 -12.01 -0.90
C LYS A 38 6.64 -12.23 -0.47
N PHE A 39 6.36 -12.20 0.84
CA PHE A 39 5.00 -12.29 1.36
C PHE A 39 4.37 -10.90 1.56
N VAL A 40 5.11 -10.00 2.23
CA VAL A 40 4.59 -8.69 2.66
C VAL A 40 4.41 -7.73 1.49
N LEU A 41 5.33 -7.65 0.53
CA LEU A 41 5.20 -6.69 -0.58
C LEU A 41 4.01 -7.00 -1.53
N PRO A 42 3.79 -8.23 -2.00
CA PRO A 42 2.62 -8.53 -2.83
C PRO A 42 1.30 -8.35 -2.08
N LEU A 43 1.29 -8.66 -0.78
CA LEU A 43 0.14 -8.44 0.09
C LEU A 43 -0.15 -6.94 0.22
N GLY A 44 0.86 -6.15 0.58
CA GLY A 44 0.78 -4.68 0.72
C GLY A 44 0.35 -4.00 -0.58
N ALA A 45 0.94 -4.37 -1.71
CA ALA A 45 0.58 -3.79 -3.02
C ALA A 45 -0.92 -3.98 -3.37
N SER A 46 -1.60 -4.94 -2.75
CA SER A 46 -3.03 -5.20 -2.94
C SER A 46 -3.89 -4.63 -1.81
N THR A 47 -3.42 -4.59 -0.57
CA THR A 47 -4.22 -4.21 0.62
C THR A 47 -3.91 -2.81 1.16
N ASN A 48 -2.70 -2.32 0.98
CA ASN A 48 -2.22 -1.05 1.49
C ASN A 48 -2.53 0.09 0.52
N MET A 49 -3.79 0.53 0.54
CA MET A 49 -4.27 1.67 -0.24
C MET A 49 -4.52 2.90 0.65
N ASP A 50 -3.77 3.10 1.74
CA ASP A 50 -3.99 4.23 2.66
C ASP A 50 -3.95 5.61 1.98
N GLY A 51 -3.10 5.77 0.95
CA GLY A 51 -3.04 6.98 0.15
C GLY A 51 -4.34 7.26 -0.62
N ASN A 52 -5.09 6.21 -0.96
CA ASN A 52 -6.40 6.33 -1.61
C ASN A 52 -7.49 6.73 -0.60
N ALA A 53 -7.52 6.12 0.59
CA ALA A 53 -8.45 6.51 1.66
C ALA A 53 -8.27 7.99 2.06
N LEU A 54 -7.02 8.44 2.21
CA LEU A 54 -6.73 9.83 2.53
C LEU A 54 -7.17 10.77 1.40
N TYR A 55 -6.87 10.41 0.15
CA TYR A 55 -7.29 11.17 -1.02
C TYR A 55 -8.81 11.34 -1.08
N GLU A 56 -9.56 10.25 -0.94
CA GLU A 56 -11.02 10.26 -0.99
C GLU A 56 -11.64 11.10 0.13
N ALA A 57 -11.11 11.01 1.35
CA ALA A 57 -11.58 11.80 2.48
C ALA A 57 -11.36 13.31 2.26
N VAL A 58 -10.15 13.69 1.82
CA VAL A 58 -9.80 15.09 1.54
C VAL A 58 -10.60 15.62 0.36
N ALA A 59 -10.77 14.81 -0.69
CA ALA A 59 -11.55 15.13 -1.88
C ALA A 59 -13.04 15.39 -1.55
N ALA A 60 -13.65 14.58 -0.68
CA ALA A 60 -15.03 14.75 -0.25
C ALA A 60 -15.21 16.05 0.56
N ILE A 61 -14.29 16.34 1.49
CA ILE A 61 -14.30 17.58 2.26
C ILE A 61 -14.12 18.79 1.33
N PHE A 62 -13.20 18.72 0.38
CA PHE A 62 -12.96 19.78 -0.60
C PHE A 62 -14.20 20.08 -1.45
N MET A 63 -14.92 19.05 -1.91
CA MET A 63 -16.17 19.25 -2.66
C MET A 63 -17.28 19.88 -1.83
N ALA A 64 -17.42 19.49 -0.56
CA ALA A 64 -18.38 20.13 0.34
C ALA A 64 -18.06 21.62 0.50
N GLN A 65 -16.77 21.97 0.67
CA GLN A 65 -16.31 23.36 0.79
C GLN A 65 -16.58 24.18 -0.48
N ILE A 66 -16.33 23.63 -1.68
CA ILE A 66 -16.60 24.32 -2.95
C ILE A 66 -18.09 24.58 -3.16
N ASN A 67 -18.94 23.67 -2.70
CA ASN A 67 -20.39 23.78 -2.79
C ASN A 67 -21.02 24.62 -1.67
N GLY A 68 -20.23 25.09 -0.70
CA GLY A 68 -20.73 25.81 0.46
C GLY A 68 -21.59 24.95 1.38
N ILE A 69 -21.40 23.63 1.37
CA ILE A 69 -22.08 22.68 2.24
C ILE A 69 -21.25 22.54 3.53
N GLU A 70 -21.84 22.92 4.67
CA GLU A 70 -21.20 22.72 5.97
C GLU A 70 -21.28 21.26 6.37
N LEU A 71 -20.11 20.62 6.47
CA LEU A 71 -20.00 19.27 7.05
C LEU A 71 -19.96 19.35 8.57
N THR A 72 -20.82 18.59 9.21
CA THR A 72 -20.79 18.33 10.64
C THR A 72 -19.64 17.39 10.99
N LEU A 73 -19.20 17.42 12.25
CA LEU A 73 -18.14 16.53 12.73
C LEU A 73 -18.49 15.05 12.54
N THR A 74 -19.77 14.68 12.68
CA THR A 74 -20.28 13.34 12.43
C THR A 74 -20.12 12.91 10.97
N GLU A 75 -20.39 13.81 10.02
CA GLU A 75 -20.21 13.51 8.59
C GLU A 75 -18.72 13.35 8.25
N VAL A 76 -17.82 14.17 8.80
CA VAL A 76 -16.37 14.03 8.58
C VAL A 76 -15.84 12.68 9.10
N VAL A 77 -16.30 12.25 10.28
CA VAL A 77 -15.97 10.92 10.82
C VAL A 77 -16.55 9.81 9.94
N THR A 78 -17.79 9.98 9.46
CA THR A 78 -18.44 9.02 8.57
C THR A 78 -17.68 8.87 7.25
N ILE A 79 -17.29 9.99 6.62
CA ILE A 79 -16.44 10.02 5.41
C ILE A 79 -15.14 9.26 5.66
N SER A 80 -14.47 9.51 6.80
CA SER A 80 -13.19 8.88 7.11
C SER A 80 -13.31 7.36 7.26
N ILE A 81 -14.35 6.88 7.95
CA ILE A 81 -14.63 5.45 8.11
C ILE A 81 -15.00 4.82 6.77
N THR A 82 -15.90 5.44 6.01
CA THR A 82 -16.33 4.95 4.70
C THR A 82 -15.17 4.91 3.72
N ALA A 83 -14.31 5.93 3.67
CA ALA A 83 -13.13 5.97 2.80
C ALA A 83 -12.13 4.87 3.16
N THR A 84 -11.90 4.61 4.45
CA THR A 84 -11.02 3.53 4.89
C THR A 84 -11.57 2.16 4.48
N LEU A 85 -12.87 1.93 4.68
CA LEU A 85 -13.54 0.69 4.29
C LEU A 85 -13.58 0.50 2.78
N ALA A 86 -13.87 1.58 2.03
CA ALA A 86 -13.90 1.58 0.57
C ALA A 86 -12.51 1.26 0.01
N SER A 87 -11.47 1.91 0.54
CA SER A 87 -10.10 1.73 0.09
C SER A 87 -9.50 0.36 0.39
N ALA A 88 -10.01 -0.37 1.39
CA ALA A 88 -9.59 -1.74 1.68
C ALA A 88 -10.50 -2.81 1.04
N GLY A 89 -11.74 -2.44 0.68
CA GLY A 89 -12.76 -3.37 0.17
C GLY A 89 -12.95 -3.36 -1.35
N LEU A 90 -12.61 -2.26 -2.05
CA LEU A 90 -12.84 -2.10 -3.49
C LEU A 90 -11.61 -2.40 -4.36
N ASN A 91 -10.56 -2.95 -3.77
CA ASN A 91 -9.21 -3.14 -4.34
C ASN A 91 -9.21 -4.03 -5.59
N ALA A 92 -10.28 -4.81 -5.80
CA ALA A 92 -10.48 -5.70 -6.94
C ALA A 92 -11.14 -5.02 -8.17
N VAL A 93 -11.69 -3.82 -8.00
CA VAL A 93 -12.38 -3.04 -9.05
C VAL A 93 -11.54 -1.80 -9.34
N PRO A 94 -11.45 -1.28 -10.59
CA PRO A 94 -10.75 -0.03 -10.88
C PRO A 94 -11.24 1.11 -9.98
N ALA A 95 -10.46 1.37 -8.92
CA ALA A 95 -10.96 1.92 -7.67
C ALA A 95 -11.32 3.41 -7.76
N GLY A 96 -10.56 4.22 -8.49
CA GLY A 96 -10.54 5.67 -8.31
C GLY A 96 -11.87 6.41 -8.49
N LEU A 97 -12.79 5.94 -9.35
CA LEU A 97 -14.08 6.60 -9.59
C LEU A 97 -15.24 5.97 -8.79
N VAL A 98 -15.19 4.65 -8.57
CA VAL A 98 -16.31 3.93 -7.94
C VAL A 98 -16.34 4.17 -6.44
N SER A 99 -15.19 4.13 -5.77
CA SER A 99 -15.10 4.41 -4.34
C SER A 99 -15.48 5.84 -4.00
N MET A 100 -15.04 6.79 -4.84
CA MET A 100 -15.39 8.20 -4.69
C MET A 100 -16.90 8.43 -4.83
N LEU A 101 -17.57 7.75 -5.77
CA LEU A 101 -19.02 7.81 -5.92
C LEU A 101 -19.73 7.31 -4.65
N VAL A 102 -19.30 6.16 -4.10
CA VAL A 102 -19.88 5.59 -2.88
C VAL A 102 -19.79 6.59 -1.73
N ILE A 103 -18.65 7.25 -1.55
CA ILE A 103 -18.45 8.22 -0.47
C ILE A 103 -19.34 9.45 -0.66
N LEU A 104 -19.53 9.93 -1.88
CA LEU A 104 -20.43 11.06 -2.12
C LEU A 104 -21.89 10.70 -1.89
N GLU A 105 -22.30 9.49 -2.28
CA GLU A 105 -23.64 8.98 -2.00
C GLU A 105 -23.89 8.84 -0.50
N THR A 106 -22.91 8.41 0.30
CA THR A 106 -23.10 8.24 1.75
C THR A 106 -23.33 9.55 2.50
N VAL A 107 -22.82 10.69 2.00
CA VAL A 107 -23.06 12.01 2.58
C VAL A 107 -24.01 12.89 1.76
N GLY A 108 -24.61 12.36 0.69
CA GLY A 108 -25.57 13.08 -0.14
C GLY A 108 -24.98 14.26 -0.94
N LEU A 109 -23.69 14.22 -1.25
CA LEU A 109 -23.01 15.26 -2.03
C LEU A 109 -23.27 15.09 -3.54
N PRO A 110 -23.42 16.20 -4.29
CA PRO A 110 -23.66 16.15 -5.74
C PRO A 110 -22.45 15.60 -6.50
N VAL A 111 -22.67 14.49 -7.20
CA VAL A 111 -21.67 13.78 -8.03
C VAL A 111 -21.19 14.63 -9.23
N ALA A 112 -21.93 15.68 -9.59
CA ALA A 112 -21.62 16.53 -10.75
C ALA A 112 -20.27 17.26 -10.64
N ASP A 113 -19.77 17.48 -9.42
CA ASP A 113 -18.55 18.26 -9.14
C ASP A 113 -17.25 17.45 -9.14
N ILE A 114 -17.34 16.12 -9.31
CA ILE A 114 -16.20 15.22 -9.48
C ILE A 114 -15.28 15.65 -10.64
N LYS A 115 -15.81 16.40 -11.63
CA LYS A 115 -15.05 16.86 -12.80
C LYS A 115 -13.81 17.67 -12.43
N THR A 116 -13.88 18.48 -11.38
CA THR A 116 -12.75 19.30 -10.90
C THR A 116 -11.64 18.42 -10.35
N ILE A 117 -12.01 17.31 -9.71
CA ILE A 117 -11.07 16.35 -9.14
C ILE A 117 -10.45 15.47 -10.23
N ILE A 118 -11.24 14.99 -11.19
CA ILE A 118 -10.75 14.22 -12.34
C ILE A 118 -9.66 14.99 -13.12
N ALA A 119 -9.76 16.31 -13.20
CA ALA A 119 -8.78 17.15 -13.89
C ALA A 119 -7.36 17.07 -13.27
N VAL A 120 -7.26 16.80 -11.97
CA VAL A 120 -5.98 16.69 -11.25
C VAL A 120 -5.66 15.24 -10.83
N ASP A 121 -6.62 14.34 -10.94
CA ASP A 121 -6.51 12.93 -10.52
C ASP A 121 -5.33 12.21 -11.19
N TRP A 122 -5.02 12.53 -12.45
CA TRP A 122 -3.89 11.92 -13.17
C TRP A 122 -2.52 12.13 -12.49
N LEU A 123 -2.36 13.23 -11.73
CA LEU A 123 -1.15 13.55 -10.99
C LEU A 123 -1.23 13.01 -9.55
N LEU A 124 -2.39 13.20 -8.90
CA LEU A 124 -2.62 12.73 -7.54
C LEU A 124 -2.57 11.21 -7.43
N ASP A 125 -3.04 10.49 -8.45
CA ASP A 125 -2.99 9.04 -8.57
C ASP A 125 -1.55 8.51 -8.55
N ARG A 126 -0.64 9.20 -9.25
CA ARG A 126 0.78 8.85 -9.27
C ARG A 126 1.42 9.05 -7.91
N ILE A 127 1.08 10.15 -7.24
CA ILE A 127 1.63 10.49 -5.92
C ILE A 127 1.13 9.49 -4.87
N ARG A 128 -0.18 9.19 -4.82
CA ARG A 128 -0.74 8.23 -3.85
C ARG A 128 -0.13 6.84 -4.03
N THR A 129 0.02 6.39 -5.28
CA THR A 129 0.60 5.08 -5.60
C THR A 129 2.06 4.99 -5.18
N ALA A 130 2.82 6.07 -5.40
CA ALA A 130 4.22 6.13 -4.99
C ALA A 130 4.39 6.05 -3.47
N ILE A 131 3.52 6.73 -2.72
CA ILE A 131 3.50 6.69 -1.25
C ILE A 131 3.13 5.29 -0.75
N CYS A 132 2.09 4.65 -1.28
CA CYS A 132 1.70 3.28 -0.90
C CYS A 132 2.85 2.29 -1.14
N THR A 133 3.48 2.35 -2.32
CA THR A 133 4.62 1.48 -2.66
C THR A 133 5.78 1.66 -1.67
N MET A 134 6.06 2.90 -1.27
CA MET A 134 7.10 3.18 -0.28
C MET A 134 6.73 2.65 1.11
N ALA A 135 5.46 2.75 1.49
CA ALA A 135 4.96 2.22 2.76
C ALA A 135 5.07 0.69 2.82
N ASP A 136 4.79 -0.03 1.73
CA ASP A 136 4.95 -1.50 1.66
C ASP A 136 6.37 -1.94 1.98
N GLY A 137 7.37 -1.24 1.44
CA GLY A 137 8.79 -1.51 1.74
C GLY A 137 9.16 -1.21 3.20
N LEU A 138 8.56 -0.17 3.80
CA LEU A 138 8.76 0.14 5.22
C LEU A 138 8.17 -0.94 6.11
N VAL A 139 6.95 -1.39 5.81
CA VAL A 139 6.28 -2.47 6.56
C VAL A 139 7.05 -3.77 6.41
N ALA A 140 7.51 -4.13 5.20
CA ALA A 140 8.35 -5.31 4.98
C ALA A 140 9.65 -5.27 5.80
N SER A 141 10.30 -4.10 5.88
CA SER A 141 11.49 -3.92 6.71
C SER A 141 11.18 -4.02 8.20
N ALA A 142 10.07 -3.45 8.66
CA ALA A 142 9.66 -3.49 10.06
C ALA A 142 9.30 -4.92 10.50
N VAL A 143 8.49 -5.63 9.71
CA VAL A 143 8.15 -7.04 9.96
C VAL A 143 9.39 -7.91 9.91
N GLY A 144 10.29 -7.70 8.94
CA GLY A 144 11.57 -8.41 8.89
C GLY A 144 12.41 -8.21 10.15
N HIS A 145 12.38 -7.01 10.74
CA HIS A 145 13.06 -6.75 12.01
C HIS A 145 12.37 -7.46 13.19
N MET A 146 11.04 -7.44 13.26
CA MET A 146 10.28 -8.12 14.33
C MET A 146 10.51 -9.64 14.31
N VAL A 147 10.48 -10.26 13.13
CA VAL A 147 10.67 -11.72 12.99
C VAL A 147 12.10 -12.15 13.37
N ASN A 148 13.10 -11.32 13.10
CA ASN A 148 14.49 -11.60 13.53
C ASN A 148 14.70 -11.46 15.06
N LEU A 149 13.75 -10.85 15.78
CA LEU A 149 13.76 -10.78 17.24
C LEU A 149 13.01 -11.96 17.89
N ASP A 150 12.30 -12.77 17.10
CA ASP A 150 11.63 -13.96 17.59
C ASP A 150 12.64 -15.12 17.73
N PRO A 151 12.84 -15.69 18.94
CA PRO A 151 13.82 -16.76 19.19
C PRO A 151 13.53 -18.07 18.41
N PHE A 152 12.37 -18.16 17.75
CA PHE A 152 11.95 -19.33 16.96
C PHE A 152 12.71 -19.46 15.62
N GLU A 153 13.20 -18.37 15.02
CA GLU A 153 13.99 -18.46 13.77
C GLU A 153 15.45 -18.82 14.00
N GLY A 154 16.01 -18.55 15.19
CA GLY A 154 17.35 -19.02 15.57
C GLY A 154 17.47 -20.55 15.45
N GLU A 155 16.42 -21.28 15.83
CA GLU A 155 16.37 -22.75 15.73
C GLU A 155 16.13 -23.26 14.30
N LEU A 156 15.50 -22.47 13.43
CA LEU A 156 15.27 -22.82 12.02
C LEU A 156 16.52 -22.59 11.18
N GLN A 157 17.23 -21.48 11.41
CA GLN A 157 18.52 -21.19 10.79
C GLN A 157 19.55 -22.27 11.16
N GLU A 158 19.60 -22.67 12.45
CA GLU A 158 20.49 -23.72 12.93
C GLU A 158 20.15 -25.09 12.32
N LYS A 159 18.86 -25.39 12.10
CA LYS A 159 18.41 -26.62 11.39
C LYS A 159 18.72 -26.59 9.90
N GLU A 160 18.61 -25.45 9.24
CA GLU A 160 18.91 -25.32 7.81
C GLU A 160 20.42 -25.40 7.53
N ASP A 161 21.24 -24.85 8.43
CA ASP A 161 22.70 -24.98 8.40
C ASP A 161 23.15 -26.41 8.75
N THR A 162 22.54 -27.05 9.76
CA THR A 162 22.81 -28.47 10.08
C THR A 162 22.42 -29.39 8.91
N TYR A 163 21.32 -29.09 8.20
CA TYR A 163 20.89 -29.84 7.02
C TYR A 163 21.85 -29.68 5.83
N LYS A 164 22.39 -28.48 5.60
CA LYS A 164 23.43 -28.24 4.57
C LYS A 164 24.76 -28.91 4.91
N ILE A 165 25.17 -28.90 6.18
CA ILE A 165 26.41 -29.56 6.63
C ILE A 165 26.27 -31.09 6.50
N GLY A 166 25.12 -31.67 6.85
CA GLY A 166 24.87 -33.11 6.71
C GLY A 166 24.91 -33.62 5.27
N ASN A 167 24.48 -32.82 4.30
CA ASN A 167 24.54 -33.20 2.88
C ASN A 167 25.93 -33.05 2.25
N CYS A 168 26.77 -32.14 2.76
CA CYS A 168 28.16 -32.02 2.30
C CYS A 168 29.05 -33.20 2.74
N VAL A 169 28.72 -33.89 3.83
CA VAL A 169 29.49 -35.05 4.32
C VAL A 169 29.18 -36.32 3.54
N HIS A 170 28.01 -36.41 2.89
CA HIS A 170 27.59 -37.61 2.16
C HIS A 170 27.99 -37.65 0.67
N THR A 171 28.56 -36.58 0.11
CA THR A 171 28.91 -36.50 -1.33
C THR A 171 30.39 -36.75 -1.65
N HIS A 172 31.20 -37.16 -0.67
CA HIS A 172 32.64 -37.44 -0.84
C HIS A 172 33.09 -38.83 -0.36
N LEU A 173 32.23 -39.84 -0.50
CA LEU A 173 32.62 -41.26 -0.45
C LEU A 173 32.16 -41.98 -1.71
#